data_AF-A0A0E3L796-F1
#
_entry.id   AF-A0A0E3L796-F1
#
_cell.length_a   1.000
_cell.length_b   1.000
_cell.length_c   1.000
_cell.angle_alpha   90.00
_cell.angle_beta   90.00
_cell.angle_gamma   90.00
#
_symmetry.space_group_name_H-M   'P 1'
#
loop_
_entity.id
_entity.type
_entity.pdbx_description
1 polymer ?
#
loop_
_entity_poly.entity_id
_entity_poly.type
_entity_poly.pdbx_seq_one_letter_code
_entity_poly.pdbx_strand_id
1 'polypeptide(L)' 'MIEVCPVCGNSDLYYEVGGYAGKVYHCKECGYMGAFVVEGNEEMVEKIREKYTREKEKGKE' A
#
# COMPACT_ATOMS: atom_id res chain seq x y z
N MET A 1 -10.80 -7.19 8.91
CA MET A 1 -9.57 -7.28 8.10
C MET A 1 -9.76 -6.37 6.90
N ILE A 2 -8.72 -5.63 6.51
CA ILE A 2 -8.74 -4.61 5.45
C ILE A 2 -7.56 -4.87 4.53
N GLU A 3 -7.77 -4.85 3.22
CA GLU A 3 -6.70 -4.90 2.21
C GLU A 3 -6.07 -3.51 2.08
N VAL A 4 -4.75 -3.43 2.28
CA VAL A 4 -4.00 -2.16 2.22
C VAL A 4 -2.73 -2.28 1.38
N CYS A 5 -2.23 -1.12 0.95
CA CYS A 5 -0.96 -0.99 0.27
C CYS A 5 0.19 -1.53 1.15
N PRO A 6 1.06 -2.41 0.62
CA PRO A 6 2.19 -2.96 1.36
C PRO A 6 3.26 -1.90 1.70
N VAL A 7 3.23 -0.74 1.05
CA VAL A 7 4.23 0.33 1.23
C VAL A 7 3.77 1.32 2.29
N CYS A 8 2.59 1.92 2.11
CA CYS A 8 2.13 3.02 2.95
C CYS A 8 0.93 2.68 3.85
N GLY A 9 0.31 1.50 3.70
CA GLY A 9 -0.86 1.11 4.50
C GLY A 9 -2.15 1.86 4.15
N ASN A 10 -2.19 2.56 3.01
CA ASN A 10 -3.42 3.15 2.49
C ASN A 10 -4.31 2.08 1.85
N SER A 11 -5.62 2.16 2.07
CA SER A 11 -6.62 1.24 1.49
C SER A 11 -7.13 1.70 0.12
N ASP A 12 -6.81 2.93 -0.31
CA ASP A 12 -7.23 3.45 -1.61
C ASP A 12 -6.31 2.91 -2.74
N LEU A 13 -6.67 1.70 -3.21
CA LEU A 13 -6.04 0.97 -4.30
C LEU A 13 -7.00 0.86 -5.49
N TYR A 14 -6.48 0.97 -6.71
CA TYR A 14 -7.26 0.70 -7.93
C TYR A 14 -6.52 -0.26 -8.86
N TYR A 15 -7.25 -0.88 -9.77
CA TYR A 15 -6.66 -1.80 -10.74
C TYR A 15 -6.18 -1.05 -11.98
N GLU A 16 -4.90 -1.20 -12.32
CA GLU A 16 -4.34 -0.66 -13.58
C GLU A 16 -4.70 -1.57 -14.76
N VAL A 17 -4.53 -2.89 -14.57
CA VAL A 17 -4.82 -3.91 -15.58
C VAL A 17 -5.37 -5.15 -14.90
N GLY A 18 -6.43 -5.70 -15.49
CA GLY A 18 -7.03 -6.99 -15.11
C GLY A 18 -7.22 -7.84 -16.35
N GLY A 19 -6.78 -9.10 -16.30
CA GLY A 19 -6.83 -10.02 -17.43
C GLY A 19 -5.95 -11.25 -17.19
N TYR A 20 -5.36 -11.81 -18.27
CA TYR A 20 -4.49 -12.99 -18.19
C TYR A 20 -3.26 -12.82 -17.27
N ALA A 21 -2.77 -11.59 -17.11
CA ALA A 21 -1.61 -11.25 -16.29
C ALA A 21 -1.90 -11.17 -14.77
N GLY A 22 -3.15 -11.38 -14.35
CA GLY A 22 -3.57 -11.22 -12.96
C GLY A 22 -3.95 -9.77 -12.62
N LYS A 23 -4.17 -9.52 -11.33
CA LYS A 23 -4.57 -8.22 -10.80
C LYS A 23 -3.32 -7.39 -10.48
N VAL A 24 -3.19 -6.21 -11.07
CA VAL A 24 -2.18 -5.22 -10.68
C VAL A 24 -2.85 -4.06 -9.97
N TYR A 25 -2.47 -3.83 -8.72
CA TYR A 25 -2.96 -2.75 -7.87
C TYR A 25 -2.04 -1.54 -7.99
N HIS A 26 -2.63 -0.36 -8.01
CA HIS A 26 -1.95 0.92 -7.91
C HIS A 26 -2.50 1.71 -6.72
N CYS A 27 -1.60 2.13 -5.83
CA CYS A 27 -1.92 2.98 -4.68
C CYS A 27 -1.93 4.45 -5.03
N LYS A 28 -3.03 5.15 -4.72
CA LYS A 28 -3.16 6.60 -4.98
C LYS A 28 -2.33 7.49 -4.06
N GLU A 29 -1.78 6.95 -2.97
CA GLU A 29 -1.07 7.75 -1.96
C GLU A 29 0.45 7.72 -2.16
N CYS A 30 1.04 6.53 -2.30
CA CYS A 30 2.49 6.39 -2.47
C CYS A 30 2.93 5.99 -3.89
N GLY A 31 1.99 5.70 -4.80
CA GLY A 31 2.30 5.26 -6.17
C GLY A 31 2.78 3.81 -6.29
N TYR A 32 2.67 2.99 -5.24
CA TYR A 32 2.95 1.56 -5.32
C TYR A 32 2.15 0.93 -6.45
N MET A 33 2.82 0.20 -7.35
CA MET A 33 2.21 -0.63 -8.38
C MET A 33 2.71 -2.07 -8.25
N GLY A 34 1.80 -3.03 -8.10
CA GLY A 34 2.16 -4.43 -8.00
C GLY A 34 0.98 -5.37 -7.76
N ALA A 35 1.26 -6.68 -7.77
CA ALA A 35 0.23 -7.70 -7.63
C ALA A 35 -0.13 -8.03 -6.16
N PHE A 36 0.54 -7.40 -5.19
CA PHE A 36 0.40 -7.76 -3.78
C PHE A 36 -0.32 -6.66 -2.99
N VAL A 37 -1.15 -7.12 -2.07
CA VAL A 37 -1.80 -6.31 -1.03
C VAL A 37 -1.60 -7.00 0.32
N VAL A 38 -1.74 -6.25 1.40
CA VAL A 38 -1.68 -6.80 2.77
C VAL A 38 -3.08 -6.86 3.34
N GLU A 39 -3.52 -8.04 3.75
CA GLU A 39 -4.71 -8.20 4.58
C GLU A 39 -4.35 -7.97 6.05
N GLY A 40 -4.66 -6.79 6.56
CA GLY A 40 -4.32 -6.36 7.92
C GLY A 40 -5.53 -6.21 8.83
N ASN A 41 -5.31 -6.29 10.14
CA ASN A 41 -6.18 -5.66 11.12
C ASN A 41 -5.76 -4.20 11.35
N GLU A 42 -6.52 -3.45 12.15
CA GLU A 42 -6.24 -2.02 12.39
C GLU A 42 -4.82 -1.78 12.94
N GLU A 43 -4.36 -2.60 13.89
CA GLU A 43 -3.01 -2.50 14.47
C GLU A 43 -1.90 -2.68 13.41
N MET A 44 -2.04 -3.65 12.51
CA MET A 44 -1.07 -3.85 11.43
C MET A 44 -1.06 -2.66 10.47
N VAL A 45 -2.23 -2.14 10.10
CA VAL A 45 -2.35 -1.00 9.19
C VAL A 45 -1.70 0.24 9.79
N GLU A 46 -1.89 0.49 11.09
CA GLU A 46 -1.28 1.60 11.82
C GLU A 46 0.25 1.50 11.80
N LYS A 47 0.81 0.32 12.10
CA LYS A 47 2.27 0.10 12.07
C LYS A 47 2.89 0.32 10.69
N ILE A 48 2.20 -0.07 9.62
CA ILE A 48 2.68 0.17 8.25
C ILE A 48 2.71 1.67 7.96
N ARG A 49 1.65 2.41 8.33
CA ARG A 49 1.56 3.86 8.13
C ARG A 49 2.62 4.63 8.93
N GLU A 50 2.85 4.24 10.18
CA GLU A 50 3.88 4.84 11.04
C GLU A 50 5.27 4.66 10.42
N LYS A 51 5.61 3.43 10.00
CA LYS A 51 6.88 3.12 9.36
C LYS A 51 7.09 4.00 8.11
N TYR A 52 6.09 4.05 7.23
CA TYR A 52 6.17 4.83 6.00
C TYR A 52 6.37 6.34 6.27
N THR A 53 5.65 6.90 7.26
CA THR A 53 5.80 8.31 7.64
C THR A 53 7.22 8.59 8.13
N ARG A 54 7.73 7.74 9.03
CA ARG A 54 9.08 7.86 9.58
C ARG A 54 10.17 7.77 8.50
N GLU A 55 10.01 6.90 7.51
CA GLU A 55 10.96 6.77 6.39
C GLU A 55 10.89 7.98 5.44
N LYS A 56 9.68 8.50 5.19
CA LYS A 56 9.46 9.68 4.33
C LYS A 56 10.05 10.98 4.91
N GLU A 57 10.09 11.11 6.23
CA GLU A 57 10.72 12.27 6.89
C GLU A 57 12.24 12.24 6.81
N LYS A 58 12.85 11.07 7.04
CA LYS A 58 14.32 10.88 6.93
C LYS A 58 14.86 11.10 5.52
N GLY A 59 14.06 10.85 4.49
CA GLY A 59 14.46 11.00 3.10
C GLY A 59 14.47 12.46 2.59
N LYS A 60 14.15 13.44 3.43
CA LYS A 60 14.10 14.87 3.06
C LYS A 60 15.34 15.67 3.50
N GLU A 61 16.30 15.01 4.13
CA GLU A 61 17.56 15.58 4.63
C GLU A 61 18.68 15.56 3.58
#